data_AF-A0AAV5B8U0-F1
#
_entry.id   AF-A0AAV5B8U0-F1
#
_cell.length_a   1.000
_cell.length_b   1.000
_cell.length_c   1.000
_cell.angle_alpha   90.00
_cell.angle_beta   90.00
_cell.angle_gamma   90.00
#
_symmetry.space_group_name_H-M   'P 1'
#
loop_
_entity.id
_entity.type
_entity.pdbx_description
1 polymer ?
#
loop_
_entity_poly.entity_id
_entity_poly.type
_entity_poly.pdbx_seq_one_letter_code
_entity_poly.pdbx_strand_id
1 'polypeptide(L)'
;MKNVLNWFSDDELFYIDEDTEPVYEDPDETRKYTITLAYKYSGKMIIEGKYYKNGLPDRYEEFAKTMISILEQYGSMEMLDPSLYKRVKKAPQYYTYYGVTFDGSKKIYHYLSGEVTLQKGDMVLVPAGKFDQISMAQVESVKIYRDDEVPYPVSRTKQVIKKCTPEEVEYFTMLSENIRKKKKNR
;
A
#
# COMPACT_ATOMS: atom_id res chain seq x y z
N MET A 1 -10.66 -9.56 -1.09
CA MET A 1 -9.34 -9.31 -1.69
C MET A 1 -9.45 -8.24 -2.77
N LYS A 2 -8.77 -7.10 -2.64
CA LYS A 2 -8.63 -6.17 -3.79
C LYS A 2 -7.79 -6.90 -4.85
N ASN A 3 -8.27 -6.92 -6.10
CA ASN A 3 -7.54 -7.54 -7.19
C ASN A 3 -6.23 -6.77 -7.40
N VAL A 4 -5.09 -7.46 -7.29
CA VAL A 4 -3.74 -6.89 -7.58
C VAL A 4 -3.70 -6.26 -8.96
N LEU A 5 -4.48 -6.81 -9.90
CA LEU A 5 -4.56 -6.30 -11.26
C LEU A 5 -5.20 -4.92 -11.37
N ASN A 6 -5.99 -4.48 -10.38
CA ASN A 6 -6.58 -3.13 -10.36
C ASN A 6 -5.53 -2.02 -10.14
N TRP A 7 -4.27 -2.38 -9.90
CA TRP A 7 -3.16 -1.42 -9.77
C TRP A 7 -2.50 -1.12 -11.13
N PHE A 8 -2.85 -1.88 -12.17
CA PHE A 8 -2.40 -1.67 -13.54
C PHE A 8 -3.57 -1.08 -14.35
N SER A 9 -3.29 -0.07 -15.18
CA SER A 9 -4.29 0.61 -16.03
C SER A 9 -4.91 -0.34 -17.07
N ASP A 10 -6.17 -0.07 -17.43
CA ASP A 10 -7.09 -1.02 -18.11
C ASP A 10 -6.79 -1.36 -19.59
N ASP A 11 -5.82 -0.73 -20.26
CA ASP A 11 -5.74 -0.89 -21.72
C ASP A 11 -4.69 -1.89 -22.24
N GLU A 12 -3.59 -2.16 -21.52
CA GLU A 12 -2.67 -3.31 -21.76
C GLU A 12 -1.53 -3.31 -20.72
N LEU A 13 -1.14 -4.49 -20.20
CA LEU A 13 -0.13 -4.59 -19.12
C LEU A 13 1.30 -4.46 -19.65
N PHE A 14 1.56 -4.97 -20.85
CA PHE A 14 2.84 -4.97 -21.54
C PHE A 14 2.59 -4.70 -23.03
N TYR A 15 3.48 -3.94 -23.66
CA TYR A 15 3.58 -3.83 -25.12
C TYR A 15 4.91 -4.43 -25.57
N ILE A 16 4.93 -4.99 -26.77
CA ILE A 16 6.13 -5.51 -27.41
C ILE A 16 6.42 -4.61 -28.60
N ASP A 17 7.53 -3.88 -28.56
CA ASP A 17 8.00 -3.10 -29.69
C ASP A 17 8.85 -4.02 -30.60
N GLU A 18 8.30 -4.42 -31.75
CA GLU A 18 8.94 -5.37 -32.67
C GLU A 18 10.19 -4.79 -33.36
N ASP A 19 10.39 -3.47 -33.32
CA ASP A 19 11.43 -2.74 -34.07
C ASP A 19 12.61 -2.28 -33.18
N THR A 20 13.03 -3.09 -32.21
CA THR A 20 14.19 -2.76 -31.37
C THR A 20 15.52 -3.12 -32.05
N GLU A 21 16.38 -2.12 -32.27
CA GLU A 21 17.73 -2.33 -32.81
C GLU A 21 18.55 -3.29 -31.93
N PRO A 22 19.38 -4.16 -32.53
CA PRO A 22 20.22 -5.10 -31.78
C PRO A 22 21.27 -4.34 -30.97
N VAL A 23 21.09 -4.33 -29.65
CA VAL A 23 22.07 -3.82 -28.69
C VAL A 23 22.97 -4.97 -28.22
N TYR A 24 24.21 -4.64 -27.86
CA TYR A 24 25.20 -5.56 -27.31
C TYR A 24 24.58 -6.53 -26.29
N GLU A 25 24.51 -7.81 -26.65
CA GLU A 25 24.11 -8.88 -25.74
C GLU A 25 25.26 -9.13 -24.74
N ASP A 26 24.95 -9.11 -23.45
CA ASP A 26 25.89 -9.60 -22.44
C ASP A 26 25.99 -11.13 -22.57
N PRO A 27 27.14 -11.69 -22.98
CA PRO A 27 27.29 -13.13 -23.17
C PRO A 27 27.13 -13.94 -21.87
N ASP A 28 27.27 -13.31 -20.71
CA ASP A 28 27.13 -13.98 -19.40
C ASP A 28 25.68 -14.01 -18.90
N GLU A 29 24.77 -13.20 -19.48
CA GLU A 29 23.35 -13.18 -19.11
C GLU A 29 22.56 -14.27 -19.84
N THR A 30 22.46 -15.44 -19.19
CA THR A 30 21.82 -16.64 -19.76
C THR A 30 20.35 -16.82 -19.36
N ARG A 31 19.80 -15.96 -18.48
CA ARG A 31 18.44 -16.14 -17.96
C ARG A 31 17.41 -15.84 -19.04
N LYS A 32 16.47 -16.77 -19.21
CA LYS A 32 15.29 -16.63 -20.06
C LYS A 32 14.05 -16.49 -19.20
N TYR A 33 13.03 -15.85 -19.73
CA TYR A 33 11.75 -15.70 -19.04
C TYR A 33 10.59 -16.02 -20.00
N THR A 34 9.48 -16.41 -19.38
CA THR A 34 8.17 -16.53 -20.02
C THR A 34 7.15 -15.81 -19.13
N ILE A 35 6.43 -14.84 -19.68
CA ILE A 35 5.30 -14.17 -19.04
C ILE A 35 4.03 -14.68 -19.70
N THR A 36 3.10 -15.21 -18.92
CA THR A 36 1.78 -15.65 -19.41
C THR A 36 0.69 -14.77 -18.81
N LEU A 37 -0.04 -14.06 -19.67
CA LEU A 37 -1.17 -13.23 -19.30
C LEU A 37 -2.46 -13.91 -19.76
N ALA A 38 -3.41 -14.10 -18.85
CA ALA A 38 -4.71 -14.69 -19.13
C ALA A 38 -5.81 -13.65 -18.91
N TYR A 39 -6.43 -13.21 -19.99
CA TYR A 39 -7.52 -12.25 -19.99
C TYR A 39 -8.86 -12.96 -19.98
N LYS A 40 -9.83 -12.34 -19.30
CA LYS A 40 -11.18 -12.91 -19.17
C LYS A 40 -11.89 -13.06 -20.53
N TYR A 41 -11.63 -12.17 -21.49
CA TYR A 41 -12.33 -12.13 -22.78
C TYR A 41 -11.44 -12.36 -24.00
N SER A 42 -10.17 -11.92 -23.97
CA SER A 42 -9.25 -12.00 -25.12
C SER A 42 -8.31 -13.21 -25.11
N GLY A 43 -8.47 -14.15 -24.18
CA GLY A 43 -7.68 -15.38 -24.15
C GLY A 43 -6.33 -15.22 -23.45
N LYS A 44 -5.29 -15.92 -23.93
CA LYS A 44 -3.95 -15.92 -23.32
C LYS A 44 -2.93 -15.25 -24.24
N MET A 45 -2.08 -14.40 -23.67
CA MET A 45 -0.89 -13.84 -24.29
C MET A 45 0.35 -14.42 -23.62
N ILE A 46 1.34 -14.83 -24.42
CA ILE A 46 2.61 -15.39 -23.95
C ILE A 46 3.73 -14.51 -24.51
N ILE A 47 4.56 -13.96 -23.62
CA ILE A 47 5.74 -13.17 -23.98
C ILE A 47 6.97 -13.96 -23.52
N GLU A 48 7.93 -14.15 -24.41
CA GLU A 48 9.17 -14.85 -24.12
C GLU A 48 10.36 -13.99 -24.51
N GLY A 49 11.41 -14.04 -23.69
CA GLY A 49 12.60 -13.24 -23.93
C GLY A 49 13.77 -13.63 -23.04
N LYS A 50 14.88 -12.92 -23.24
CA LYS A 50 16.08 -12.99 -22.40
C LYS A 50 16.04 -11.85 -21.37
N TYR A 51 16.55 -12.11 -20.17
CA TYR A 51 16.45 -11.18 -19.04
C TYR A 51 17.55 -10.09 -19.06
N TYR A 52 17.54 -9.23 -20.07
CA TYR A 52 18.36 -8.02 -20.15
C TYR A 52 17.51 -6.80 -20.50
N LYS A 53 18.09 -5.60 -20.39
CA LYS A 53 17.36 -4.32 -20.49
C LYS A 53 16.38 -4.23 -21.68
N ASN A 54 16.82 -4.59 -22.88
CA ASN A 54 16.00 -4.52 -24.11
C ASN A 54 15.27 -5.84 -24.43
N GLY A 55 15.52 -6.91 -23.67
CA GLY A 55 14.84 -8.20 -23.84
C GLY A 55 13.55 -8.30 -23.04
N LEU A 56 13.28 -7.32 -22.17
CA LEU A 56 12.08 -7.21 -21.35
C LEU A 56 11.00 -6.40 -22.10
N PRO A 57 9.71 -6.71 -21.89
CA PRO A 57 8.64 -5.94 -22.51
C PRO A 57 8.57 -4.52 -21.94
N ASP A 58 7.93 -3.62 -22.67
CA ASP A 58 7.67 -2.27 -22.19
C ASP A 58 6.91 -2.31 -20.87
N ARG A 59 7.21 -1.34 -19.99
CA ARG A 59 6.61 -1.20 -18.64
C ARG A 59 6.97 -2.34 -17.67
N TYR A 60 7.89 -3.24 -18.02
CA TYR A 60 8.36 -4.28 -17.08
C TYR A 60 8.94 -3.71 -15.78
N GLU A 61 9.65 -2.57 -15.85
CA GLU A 61 10.17 -1.90 -14.66
C GLU A 61 9.04 -1.41 -13.73
N GLU A 62 7.98 -0.81 -14.29
CA GLU A 62 6.80 -0.37 -13.52
C GLU A 62 6.10 -1.57 -12.89
N PHE A 63 5.95 -2.65 -13.65
CA PHE A 63 5.42 -3.91 -13.16
C PHE A 63 6.24 -4.44 -11.99
N ALA A 64 7.56 -4.57 -12.15
CA ALA A 64 8.46 -5.08 -11.11
C ALA A 64 8.42 -4.22 -9.85
N LYS A 65 8.48 -2.89 -9.97
CA LYS A 65 8.36 -1.96 -8.83
C LYS A 65 7.01 -2.09 -8.13
N THR A 66 5.92 -2.21 -8.90
CA THR A 66 4.57 -2.40 -8.36
C THR A 66 4.49 -3.72 -7.61
N MET A 67 4.98 -4.81 -8.20
CA MET A 67 5.04 -6.12 -7.56
C MET A 67 5.87 -6.10 -6.28
N ILE A 68 7.05 -5.49 -6.28
CA ILE A 68 7.88 -5.33 -5.09
C ILE A 68 7.14 -4.53 -4.02
N SER A 69 6.49 -3.41 -4.37
CA SER A 69 5.75 -2.59 -3.41
C SER A 69 4.58 -3.33 -2.76
N ILE A 70 3.88 -4.16 -3.54
CA ILE A 70 2.81 -5.03 -3.04
C ILE A 70 3.43 -6.05 -2.08
N LEU A 71 4.50 -6.71 -2.52
CA LEU A 71 5.17 -7.70 -1.71
C LEU A 71 5.65 -7.11 -0.37
N GLU A 72 6.29 -5.96 -0.39
CA GLU A 72 6.72 -5.22 0.81
C GLU A 72 5.54 -4.78 1.70
N GLN A 73 4.44 -4.27 1.11
CA GLN A 73 3.28 -3.78 1.85
C GLN A 73 2.54 -4.91 2.59
N TYR A 74 2.42 -6.09 1.97
CA TYR A 74 1.74 -7.25 2.57
C TYR A 74 2.69 -8.15 3.40
N GLY A 75 3.98 -7.81 3.52
CA GLY A 75 4.95 -8.62 4.25
C GLY A 75 5.21 -9.97 3.58
N SER A 76 5.27 -9.96 2.25
CA SER A 76 5.26 -11.03 1.25
C SER A 76 5.95 -12.35 1.51
N MET A 77 6.84 -12.50 2.48
CA MET A 77 7.17 -13.85 2.90
C MET A 77 5.90 -14.54 3.42
N GLU A 78 5.00 -13.81 4.09
CA GLU A 78 3.80 -14.42 4.68
C GLU A 78 2.77 -14.88 3.64
N MET A 79 2.54 -14.08 2.57
CA MET A 79 1.65 -14.47 1.47
C MET A 79 2.18 -15.68 0.70
N LEU A 80 3.50 -15.82 0.62
CA LEU A 80 4.18 -16.91 -0.06
C LEU A 80 4.56 -18.06 0.88
N ASP A 81 4.28 -17.97 2.18
CA ASP A 81 4.62 -18.98 3.18
C ASP A 81 3.53 -20.06 3.27
N PRO A 82 3.83 -21.31 2.85
CA PRO A 82 2.91 -22.43 2.96
C PRO A 82 2.40 -22.69 4.36
N SER A 83 3.18 -22.35 5.39
CA SER A 83 2.81 -22.54 6.79
C SER A 83 1.68 -21.61 7.24
N LEU A 84 1.40 -20.53 6.51
CA LEU A 84 0.36 -19.55 6.84
C LEU A 84 -0.93 -19.82 6.08
N TYR A 85 -0.87 -20.06 4.76
CA TYR A 85 -2.07 -20.32 3.96
C TYR A 85 -2.60 -21.77 4.08
N LYS A 86 -1.84 -22.70 4.67
CA LYS A 86 -2.32 -24.06 5.01
C LYS A 86 -2.93 -24.17 6.41
N ARG A 87 -2.98 -23.10 7.21
CA ARG A 87 -3.56 -23.16 8.56
C ARG A 87 -5.07 -23.43 8.47
N VAL A 88 -5.56 -24.38 9.26
CA VAL A 88 -6.98 -24.63 9.46
C VAL A 88 -7.62 -23.31 9.93
N LYS A 89 -8.69 -22.86 9.25
CA LYS A 89 -9.38 -21.60 9.54
C LYS A 89 -9.63 -21.46 11.05
N LYS A 90 -8.95 -20.52 11.69
CA LYS A 90 -9.34 -20.04 13.01
C LYS A 90 -10.75 -19.44 12.90
N ALA A 91 -11.49 -19.38 14.00
CA ALA A 91 -12.72 -18.60 14.05
C ALA A 91 -12.43 -17.17 13.53
N PRO A 92 -13.32 -16.58 12.71
CA PRO A 92 -13.04 -15.31 12.06
C PRO A 92 -12.81 -14.23 13.12
N GLN A 93 -11.63 -13.62 13.08
CA GLN A 93 -11.31 -12.44 13.91
C GLN A 93 -11.68 -11.18 13.12
N TYR A 94 -12.22 -10.18 13.81
CA TYR A 94 -12.62 -8.91 13.21
C TYR A 94 -11.77 -7.77 13.77
N TYR A 95 -11.40 -6.84 12.90
CA TYR A 95 -10.61 -5.67 13.25
C TYR A 95 -11.30 -4.39 12.79
N THR A 96 -11.33 -3.39 13.68
CA THR A 96 -11.81 -2.04 13.36
C THR A 96 -10.64 -1.19 12.90
N TYR A 97 -10.76 -0.63 11.70
CA TYR A 97 -9.83 0.33 11.11
C TYR A 97 -10.45 1.72 11.08
N TYR A 98 -9.68 2.69 11.55
CA TYR A 98 -9.96 4.12 11.45
C TYR A 98 -9.17 4.71 10.29
N GLY A 99 -9.88 5.20 9.27
CA GLY A 99 -9.28 6.04 8.23
C GLY A 99 -9.21 7.47 8.73
N VAL A 100 -8.02 8.04 8.82
CA VAL A 100 -7.77 9.38 9.36
C VAL A 100 -7.08 10.27 8.34
N THR A 101 -7.30 11.58 8.43
CA THR A 101 -6.59 12.60 7.65
C THR A 101 -5.86 13.57 8.57
N PHE A 102 -4.68 14.00 8.13
CA PHE A 102 -3.91 15.03 8.82
C PHE A 102 -4.24 16.41 8.24
N ASP A 103 -4.11 17.44 9.07
CA ASP A 103 -4.37 18.82 8.65
C ASP A 103 -3.52 19.23 7.43
N GLY A 104 -4.18 19.67 6.36
CA GLY A 104 -3.58 20.04 5.09
C GLY A 104 -3.29 18.88 4.13
N SER A 105 -3.62 17.63 4.50
CA SER A 105 -3.46 16.45 3.64
C SER A 105 -4.81 15.90 3.19
N LYS A 106 -4.92 15.55 1.90
CA LYS A 106 -6.07 14.80 1.36
C LYS A 106 -5.90 13.28 1.46
N LYS A 107 -4.73 12.80 1.91
CA LYS A 107 -4.42 11.37 1.98
C LYS A 107 -5.02 10.78 3.25
N ILE A 108 -5.79 9.70 3.09
CA ILE A 108 -6.33 8.90 4.18
C ILE A 108 -5.29 7.88 4.61
N TYR A 109 -5.00 7.83 5.91
CA TYR A 109 -4.14 6.87 6.57
C TYR A 109 -4.96 5.94 7.44
N HIS A 110 -4.55 4.70 7.58
CA HIS A 110 -5.33 3.68 8.26
C HIS A 110 -4.66 3.25 9.56
N TYR A 111 -5.42 3.30 10.65
CA TYR A 111 -4.98 2.90 11.99
C TYR A 111 -5.93 1.86 12.55
N LEU A 112 -5.41 0.92 13.34
CA LEU A 112 -6.21 -0.04 14.07
C LEU A 112 -6.86 0.59 15.30
N SER A 113 -8.00 0.03 15.67
CA SER A 113 -8.55 0.20 17.01
C SER A 113 -7.58 -0.37 18.03
N GLY A 114 -7.08 0.51 18.90
CA GLY A 114 -6.56 0.11 20.20
C GLY A 114 -7.74 -0.13 21.15
N GLU A 115 -7.65 0.40 22.36
CA GLU A 115 -8.73 0.35 23.36
C GLU A 115 -9.81 1.44 23.18
N VAL A 116 -9.79 2.12 22.02
CA VAL A 116 -10.56 3.33 21.78
C VAL A 116 -11.67 3.06 20.77
N THR A 117 -12.89 3.45 21.12
CA THR A 117 -14.03 3.47 20.19
C THR A 117 -14.21 4.90 19.67
N LEU A 118 -14.20 5.05 18.35
CA LEU A 118 -14.24 6.36 17.68
C LEU A 118 -15.33 6.42 16.63
N GLN A 119 -15.71 7.64 16.29
CA GLN A 119 -16.68 7.95 15.25
C GLN A 119 -16.07 8.90 14.22
N LYS A 120 -16.72 9.00 13.05
CA LYS A 120 -16.33 9.98 12.03
C LYS A 120 -16.40 11.40 12.63
N GLY A 121 -15.37 12.20 12.40
CA GLY A 121 -15.22 13.56 12.90
C GLY A 121 -14.37 13.66 14.17
N ASP A 122 -14.13 12.57 14.89
CA ASP A 122 -13.32 12.58 16.10
C ASP A 122 -11.87 13.00 15.81
N MET A 123 -11.32 13.86 16.67
CA MET A 123 -9.90 14.20 16.68
C MET A 123 -9.14 13.20 17.54
N VAL A 124 -8.01 12.70 17.03
CA VAL A 124 -7.25 11.61 17.64
C VAL A 124 -5.74 11.87 17.60
N LEU A 125 -5.03 11.25 18.54
CA LEU A 125 -3.57 11.18 18.52
C LEU A 125 -3.11 9.84 17.96
N VAL A 126 -2.20 9.91 16.99
CA VAL A 126 -1.65 8.74 16.30
C VAL A 126 -0.14 8.88 16.12
N PRO A 127 0.62 7.78 16.08
CA PRO A 127 2.02 7.80 15.68
C PRO A 127 2.14 8.01 14.17
N ALA A 128 2.97 8.98 13.75
CA ALA A 128 3.18 9.33 12.36
C ALA A 128 4.66 9.45 11.99
N GLY A 129 4.96 9.20 10.70
CA GLY A 129 6.32 9.28 10.17
C GLY A 129 7.23 8.12 10.61
N LYS A 130 8.53 8.27 10.30
CA LYS A 130 9.58 7.26 10.56
C LYS A 130 9.91 7.09 12.04
N PHE A 131 9.71 8.13 12.84
CA PHE A 131 10.09 8.17 14.26
C PHE A 131 8.88 8.14 15.20
N ASP A 132 7.71 7.71 14.70
CA ASP A 132 6.48 7.59 15.48
C ASP A 132 6.12 8.86 16.27
N GLN A 133 6.31 10.01 15.65
CA GLN A 133 5.95 11.29 16.26
C GLN A 133 4.44 11.35 16.47
N ILE A 134 4.03 11.70 17.68
CA ILE A 134 2.62 11.87 18.02
C ILE A 134 2.06 13.04 17.21
N SER A 135 1.03 12.75 16.43
CA SER A 135 0.40 13.71 15.54
C SER A 135 -1.12 13.67 15.69
N MET A 136 -1.74 14.83 15.59
CA MET A 136 -3.20 14.96 15.61
C MET A 136 -3.78 14.70 14.21
N ALA A 137 -4.83 13.89 14.14
CA ALA A 137 -5.56 13.58 12.91
C ALA A 137 -7.07 13.56 13.17
N GLN A 138 -7.86 13.69 12.10
CA GLN A 138 -9.32 13.59 12.15
C GLN A 138 -9.79 12.26 11.56
N VAL A 139 -10.73 11.59 12.21
CA VAL A 139 -11.33 10.35 11.70
C VAL A 139 -12.30 10.65 10.55
N GLU A 140 -12.01 10.12 9.37
CA GLU A 140 -12.84 10.24 8.17
C GLU A 140 -13.73 9.02 7.91
N SER A 141 -13.30 7.84 8.38
CA SER A 141 -14.08 6.61 8.23
C SER A 141 -13.79 5.60 9.33
N VAL A 142 -14.81 4.81 9.67
CA VAL A 142 -14.72 3.66 10.57
C VAL A 142 -15.17 2.43 9.77
N LYS A 143 -14.33 1.41 9.69
CA LYS A 143 -14.64 0.19 8.94
C LYS A 143 -14.20 -1.05 9.70
N ILE A 144 -15.06 -2.06 9.74
CA ILE A 144 -14.78 -3.35 10.34
C ILE A 144 -14.46 -4.34 9.22
N TYR A 145 -13.37 -5.08 9.37
CA TYR A 145 -12.92 -6.08 8.42
C TYR A 145 -12.73 -7.41 9.11
N ARG A 146 -12.99 -8.50 8.38
CA ARG A 146 -12.49 -9.82 8.76
C ARG A 146 -10.96 -9.85 8.59
N ASP A 147 -10.28 -10.68 9.36
CA ASP A 147 -8.81 -10.83 9.36
C ASP A 147 -8.19 -11.06 7.95
N ASP A 148 -8.87 -11.81 7.09
CA ASP A 148 -8.48 -12.07 5.69
C ASP A 148 -8.95 -11.00 4.68
N GLU A 149 -9.68 -9.98 5.14
CA GLU A 149 -10.24 -8.89 4.33
C GLU A 149 -9.69 -7.52 4.71
N VAL A 150 -8.78 -7.47 5.70
CA VAL A 150 -8.16 -6.21 6.16
C VAL A 150 -7.44 -5.49 5.01
N PRO A 151 -7.52 -4.14 4.95
CA PRO A 151 -6.88 -3.37 3.90
C PRO A 151 -5.34 -3.36 4.01
N TYR A 152 -4.81 -3.59 5.21
CA TYR A 152 -3.38 -3.66 5.53
C TYR A 152 -3.16 -4.72 6.61
N PRO A 153 -2.01 -5.41 6.67
CA PRO A 153 -1.74 -6.40 7.72
C PRO A 153 -1.84 -5.82 9.12
N VAL A 154 -2.51 -6.53 10.03
CA VAL A 154 -2.73 -6.09 11.42
C VAL A 154 -1.41 -5.88 12.15
N SER A 155 -0.44 -6.78 11.94
CA SER A 155 0.90 -6.74 12.55
C SER A 155 1.71 -5.49 12.19
N ARG A 156 1.38 -4.83 11.08
CA ARG A 156 2.10 -3.64 10.56
C ARG A 156 1.27 -2.37 10.63
N THR A 157 -0.01 -2.47 10.98
CA THR A 157 -0.89 -1.32 11.10
C THR A 157 -0.73 -0.72 12.49
N LYS A 158 -0.36 0.55 12.57
CA LYS A 158 -0.26 1.27 13.84
C LYS A 158 -1.65 1.44 14.48
N GLN A 159 -1.71 1.55 15.80
CA GLN A 159 -2.95 1.77 16.52
C GLN A 159 -3.18 3.25 16.80
N VAL A 160 -4.45 3.64 16.94
CA VAL A 160 -4.80 4.93 17.53
C VAL A 160 -4.40 4.92 19.01
N ILE A 161 -3.73 5.98 19.47
CA ILE A 161 -3.30 6.10 20.86
C ILE A 161 -4.50 6.46 21.73
N LYS A 162 -5.20 7.55 21.39
CA LYS A 162 -6.39 8.02 22.09
C LYS A 162 -7.20 9.03 21.28
N LYS A 163 -8.45 9.23 21.71
CA LYS A 163 -9.25 10.40 21.35
C LYS A 163 -8.70 11.64 22.05
N CYS A 164 -8.62 12.76 21.34
CA CYS A 164 -8.20 14.04 21.92
C CYS A 164 -9.27 14.59 22.86
N THR A 165 -8.85 15.24 23.94
CA THR A 165 -9.74 16.14 24.71
C THR A 165 -9.88 17.48 23.99
N PRO A 166 -10.88 18.31 24.33
CA PRO A 166 -11.03 19.65 23.76
C PRO A 166 -9.76 20.51 23.93
N GLU A 167 -9.12 20.44 25.10
CA GLU A 167 -7.89 21.20 25.40
C GLU A 167 -6.73 20.75 24.52
N GLU A 168 -6.62 19.45 24.25
CA GLU A 168 -5.60 18.91 23.34
C GLU A 168 -5.84 19.36 21.91
N VAL A 169 -7.10 19.37 21.45
CA VAL A 169 -7.45 19.87 20.11
C VAL A 169 -7.04 21.33 19.96
N GLU A 170 -7.34 22.16 20.96
CA GLU A 170 -6.93 23.57 20.98
C GLU A 170 -5.40 23.71 20.92
N TYR A 171 -4.69 23.00 21.80
CA TYR A 171 -3.22 23.02 21.88
C TYR A 171 -2.55 22.64 20.55
N PHE A 172 -2.94 21.53 19.94
CA PHE A 172 -2.35 21.05 18.69
C PHE A 172 -2.73 21.94 17.50
N THR A 173 -3.92 22.53 17.50
CA THR A 173 -4.34 23.50 16.47
C THR A 173 -3.46 24.75 16.52
N MET A 174 -3.28 25.36 17.71
CA MET A 174 -2.44 26.54 17.88
C MET A 174 -0.97 26.27 17.50
N LEU A 175 -0.43 25.11 17.87
CA LEU A 175 0.91 24.69 17.48
C LEU A 175 1.07 24.63 15.95
N SER A 176 0.10 24.01 15.27
CA SER A 176 0.14 23.85 13.82
C SER A 176 0.14 25.20 13.09
N GLU A 177 -0.66 26.16 13.55
CA GLU A 177 -0.74 27.51 13.00
C GLU A 177 0.57 28.29 13.19
N ASN A 178 1.16 28.21 14.38
CA ASN A 178 2.42 28.88 14.68
C ASN A 178 3.57 28.35 13.82
N ILE A 179 3.63 27.04 13.58
CA ILE A 179 4.61 26.43 12.68
C ILE A 179 4.40 26.92 11.23
N ARG A 180 3.15 26.99 10.77
CA ARG A 180 2.81 27.51 9.43
C ARG A 180 3.20 28.97 9.26
N LYS A 181 2.95 29.82 10.27
CA LYS A 181 3.36 31.25 10.26
C LYS A 181 4.88 31.41 10.19
N LYS A 182 5.65 30.63 10.97
CA LYS A 182 7.12 30.68 10.92
C LYS A 182 7.70 30.26 9.56
N LYS A 183 7.06 29.32 8.86
CA LYS A 183 7.50 28.89 7.51
C LYS A 183 7.19 29.90 6.41
N LYS A 184 6.17 30.74 6.57
CA LYS A 184 5.83 31.80 5.60
C LYS A 184 6.73 33.03 5.70
N ASN A 185 7.41 33.22 6.83
CA ASN A 185 8.28 34.38 7.10
C ASN A 185 9.78 34.07 6.91
N ARG A 186 10.11 32.96 6.24
CA ARG A 186 11.47 32.58 5.82
C ARG A 186 11.48 32.47 4.30
#